data_AF-A0A3B1B4D4-F1
#
_entry.id   AF-A0A3B1B4D4-F1
#
_cell.length_a   1.000
_cell.length_b   1.000
_cell.length_c   1.000
_cell.angle_alpha   90.00
_cell.angle_beta   90.00
_cell.angle_gamma   90.00
#
_symmetry.space_group_name_H-M   'P 1'
#
loop_
_entity.id
_entity.type
_entity.pdbx_description
1 polymer ?
#
loop_
_entity_poly.entity_id
_entity_poly.type
_entity_poly.pdbx_seq_one_letter_code
_entity_poly.pdbx_strand_id
1 'polypeptide(L)'
;MRQCGFTLIEMIAVMVIMATLAVVALGSFNPNDYALSAARDELVGALRYAQSMSLSHTGATHYEVTLTTTGYGVTQGGVAIAHPVTGAGAYNSSWSNVTLGS
;
A
#
# COMPACT_ATOMS: atom_id res chain seq x y z
N MET A 1 -21.06 42.50 -29.82
CA MET A 1 -20.84 41.15 -29.26
C MET A 1 -21.27 41.20 -27.80
N ARG A 2 -22.38 40.56 -27.42
CA ARG A 2 -22.99 40.70 -26.09
C ARG A 2 -22.43 39.60 -25.18
N GLN A 3 -21.66 39.99 -24.17
CA GLN A 3 -21.15 39.06 -23.16
C GLN A 3 -22.33 38.69 -22.25
N CYS A 4 -22.78 37.44 -22.32
CA CYS A 4 -23.67 36.88 -21.32
C CYS A 4 -22.81 36.52 -20.10
N GLY A 5 -22.77 37.42 -19.11
CA GLY A 5 -22.14 37.14 -17.83
C GLY A 5 -22.93 36.12 -17.03
N PHE A 6 -22.22 35.31 -16.24
CA PHE A 6 -22.83 34.42 -15.25
C PHE A 6 -23.65 35.24 -14.26
N THR A 7 -24.89 34.82 -14.01
CA THR A 7 -25.72 35.47 -12.99
C THR A 7 -25.24 35.12 -11.59
N LEU A 8 -25.52 35.98 -10.62
CA LEU A 8 -25.17 35.72 -9.21
C LEU A 8 -25.81 34.43 -8.70
N ILE A 9 -27.05 34.15 -9.13
CA ILE A 9 -27.78 32.93 -8.75
C ILE A 9 -27.12 31.67 -9.34
N GLU A 10 -26.63 31.72 -10.58
CA GLU A 10 -25.88 30.61 -11.17
C GLU A 10 -24.58 30.35 -10.42
N MET A 11 -23.87 31.39 -9.98
CA MET A 11 -22.65 31.21 -9.20
C MET A 11 -22.92 30.53 -7.86
N ILE A 12 -24.00 30.92 -7.18
CA ILE A 12 -24.44 30.25 -5.94
C ILE A 12 -24.81 28.79 -6.21
N ALA A 13 -25.56 28.51 -7.28
CA ALA A 13 -25.92 27.14 -7.65
C ALA A 13 -24.68 26.27 -7.90
N VAL A 14 -23.68 26.78 -8.62
CA VAL A 14 -22.41 26.08 -8.87
C VAL A 14 -21.65 25.82 -7.57
N MET A 15 -21.57 26.79 -6.66
CA MET A 15 -20.92 26.60 -5.36
C MET A 15 -21.61 25.52 -4.51
N VAL A 16 -22.94 25.51 -4.48
CA VAL A 16 -23.71 24.47 -3.76
C VAL A 16 -23.47 23.09 -4.38
N ILE A 17 -23.52 22.98 -5.70
CA ILE A 17 -23.25 21.71 -6.41
C ILE A 17 -21.83 21.23 -6.10
N MET A 18 -20.81 22.10 -6.22
CA MET A 18 -19.42 21.75 -5.89
C MET A 18 -19.25 21.31 -4.43
N ALA A 19 -19.89 21.99 -3.48
CA ALA A 19 -19.84 21.60 -2.07
C ALA A 19 -20.44 20.21 -1.84
N THR A 20 -21.58 19.90 -2.46
CA THR A 20 -22.21 18.57 -2.33
C THR A 20 -21.36 17.47 -2.98
N LEU A 21 -20.81 17.72 -4.16
CA LEU A 21 -19.94 16.76 -4.85
C LEU A 21 -18.66 16.47 -4.07
N ALA A 22 -18.07 17.48 -3.43
CA ALA A 22 -16.87 17.31 -2.62
C ALA A 22 -17.11 16.33 -1.45
N VAL A 23 -18.23 16.46 -0.74
CA VAL A 23 -18.56 15.55 0.38
C VAL A 23 -18.80 14.12 -0.11
N VAL A 24 -19.50 13.95 -1.23
CA VAL A 24 -19.78 12.63 -1.80
C VAL A 24 -18.48 11.95 -2.29
N ALA A 25 -17.61 12.70 -2.99
CA ALA A 25 -16.35 12.18 -3.52
C ALA A 25 -15.38 11.74 -2.40
N LEU A 26 -15.34 12.47 -1.29
CA LEU A 26 -14.55 12.07 -0.12
C LEU A 26 -15.09 10.80 0.54
N GLY A 27 -16.42 10.62 0.57
CA GLY A 27 -17.04 9.41 1.10
C GLY A 27 -16.83 8.17 0.23
N SER A 28 -16.61 8.33 -1.08
CA SER A 28 -16.43 7.21 -2.00
C SER A 28 -14.99 6.65 -2.04
N PHE A 29 -14.01 7.38 -1.51
CA PHE A 29 -12.63 6.91 -1.50
C PHE A 29 -12.43 5.93 -0.34
N ASN A 30 -12.41 4.61 -0.64
CA ASN A 30 -12.10 3.59 0.34
C ASN A 30 -10.66 3.06 0.13
N PRO A 31 -9.68 3.46 0.97
CA PRO A 31 -8.31 2.96 0.88
C PRO A 31 -8.22 1.43 1.02
N ASN A 32 -9.24 0.81 1.61
CA ASN A 32 -9.25 -0.61 1.89
C ASN A 32 -9.29 -1.47 0.62
N ASP A 33 -9.91 -0.97 -0.45
CA ASP A 33 -10.06 -1.71 -1.71
C ASP A 33 -8.70 -2.02 -2.36
N TYR A 34 -7.69 -1.20 -2.07
CA TYR A 34 -6.33 -1.35 -2.59
C TYR A 34 -5.37 -2.05 -1.60
N ALA A 35 -5.75 -2.15 -0.33
CA ALA A 35 -4.88 -2.70 0.72
C ALA A 35 -4.51 -4.17 0.45
N LEU A 36 -5.46 -4.98 -0.05
CA LEU A 36 -5.21 -6.39 -0.36
C LEU A 36 -4.24 -6.57 -1.55
N SER A 37 -4.41 -5.78 -2.62
CA SER A 37 -3.52 -5.88 -3.78
C SER A 37 -2.11 -5.43 -3.41
N ALA A 38 -1.99 -4.33 -2.66
CA ALA A 38 -0.70 -3.83 -2.17
C ALA A 38 -0.01 -4.87 -1.27
N ALA A 39 -0.73 -5.44 -0.30
CA ALA A 39 -0.21 -6.48 0.58
C ALA A 39 0.29 -7.71 -0.19
N ARG A 40 -0.46 -8.15 -1.22
CA ARG A 40 -0.06 -9.26 -2.09
C ARG A 40 1.24 -8.94 -2.85
N ASP A 41 1.29 -7.80 -3.51
CA ASP A 41 2.42 -7.45 -4.37
C ASP A 41 3.70 -7.26 -3.55
N GLU A 42 3.57 -6.68 -2.36
CA GLU A 42 4.65 -6.53 -1.39
C GLU A 42 5.17 -7.90 -0.92
N LEU A 43 4.27 -8.79 -0.51
CA LEU A 43 4.63 -10.13 -0.06
C LEU A 43 5.32 -10.94 -1.16
N VAL A 44 4.78 -10.93 -2.39
CA VAL A 44 5.39 -11.61 -3.54
C VAL A 44 6.80 -11.07 -3.82
N GLY A 45 7.00 -9.76 -3.69
CA GLY A 45 8.31 -9.13 -3.77
C GLY A 45 9.28 -9.68 -2.72
N ALA A 46 8.85 -9.76 -1.46
CA ALA A 46 9.66 -10.29 -0.37
C ALA A 46 10.03 -11.77 -0.56
N LEU A 47 9.10 -12.62 -1.02
CA LEU A 47 9.39 -14.02 -1.33
C LEU A 47 10.40 -14.15 -2.48
N ARG A 48 10.20 -13.42 -3.58
CA ARG A 48 11.13 -13.46 -4.72
C ARG A 48 12.53 -12.97 -4.33
N TYR A 49 12.60 -11.97 -3.46
CA TYR A 49 13.86 -11.48 -2.92
C TYR A 49 14.55 -12.56 -2.06
N ALA A 50 13.83 -13.17 -1.10
CA ALA A 50 14.40 -14.24 -0.27
C ALA A 50 14.86 -15.44 -1.13
N GLN A 51 14.10 -15.79 -2.18
CA GLN A 51 14.46 -16.84 -3.14
C GLN A 51 15.72 -16.49 -3.92
N SER A 52 15.82 -15.29 -4.51
CA SER A 52 17.00 -14.89 -5.29
C SER A 52 18.25 -14.79 -4.41
N MET A 53 18.11 -14.31 -3.18
CA MET A 53 19.19 -14.25 -2.20
C MET A 53 19.65 -15.66 -1.78
N SER A 54 18.72 -16.59 -1.60
CA SER A 54 19.06 -18.00 -1.30
C SER A 54 19.76 -18.70 -2.47
N LEU A 55 19.33 -18.44 -3.72
CA LEU A 55 19.97 -19.01 -4.92
C LEU A 55 21.34 -18.42 -5.22
N SER A 56 21.55 -17.14 -4.91
CA SER A 56 22.83 -16.45 -5.12
C SER A 56 23.87 -16.77 -4.04
N HIS A 57 23.43 -17.13 -2.83
CA HIS A 57 24.31 -17.50 -1.74
C HIS A 57 24.32 -19.01 -1.51
N THR A 58 25.02 -19.75 -2.39
CA THR A 58 25.33 -21.18 -2.23
C THR A 58 26.34 -21.39 -1.09
N GLY A 59 25.90 -21.20 0.16
CA GLY A 59 26.71 -21.45 1.35
C GLY A 59 26.46 -20.53 2.55
N ALA A 60 25.63 -19.50 2.42
CA ALA A 60 25.27 -18.62 3.54
C ALA A 60 24.02 -19.13 4.27
N THR A 61 23.82 -18.64 5.50
CA THR A 61 22.60 -18.80 6.29
C THR A 61 21.34 -18.55 5.44
N HIS A 62 20.35 -19.44 5.56
CA HIS A 62 19.13 -19.43 4.75
C HIS A 62 18.36 -18.11 4.92
N TYR A 63 17.83 -17.58 3.82
CA TYR A 63 16.86 -16.48 3.86
C TYR A 63 15.47 -17.07 4.08
N GLU A 64 14.79 -16.57 5.11
CA GLU A 64 13.51 -17.07 5.59
C GLU A 64 12.51 -15.92 5.58
N VAL A 65 11.28 -16.22 5.14
CA VAL A 65 10.15 -15.30 5.23
C VAL A 65 9.18 -15.86 6.25
N THR A 66 9.02 -15.16 7.37
CA THR A 66 8.04 -15.50 8.40
C THR A 66 6.76 -14.74 8.15
N LEU A 67 5.66 -15.45 7.98
CA LEU A 67 4.32 -14.89 7.84
C LEU A 67 3.68 -14.79 9.23
N THR A 68 3.03 -13.66 9.49
CA THR A 68 2.15 -13.48 10.65
C THR A 68 0.72 -13.28 10.16
N THR A 69 -0.25 -13.33 11.07
CA THR A 69 -1.67 -13.15 10.71
C THR A 69 -1.93 -11.84 9.95
N THR A 70 -1.13 -10.80 10.20
CA THR A 70 -1.32 -9.46 9.63
C THR A 70 -0.06 -8.91 8.96
N GLY A 71 0.85 -9.76 8.47
CA GLY A 71 2.07 -9.25 7.87
C GLY A 71 3.15 -10.29 7.60
N TYR A 72 4.37 -9.81 7.38
CA TYR A 72 5.54 -10.66 7.15
C TYR A 72 6.83 -10.00 7.64
N GLY A 73 7.85 -10.81 7.86
CA GLY A 73 9.23 -10.37 8.10
C GLY A 73 10.22 -11.29 7.40
N VAL A 74 11.31 -10.71 6.89
CA VAL A 74 12.40 -11.46 6.25
C VAL A 74 13.61 -11.48 7.18
N THR A 75 14.14 -12.69 7.39
CA THR A 75 15.31 -12.93 8.23
C THR A 75 16.36 -13.74 7.47
N GLN A 76 17.62 -13.62 7.85
CA GLN A 76 18.70 -14.47 7.40
C GLN A 76 19.26 -15.22 8.60
N GLY A 77 19.06 -16.55 8.65
CA GLY A 77 19.45 -17.37 9.80
C GLY A 77 18.88 -16.86 11.13
N GLY A 78 17.64 -16.38 11.13
CA GLY A 78 16.96 -15.82 12.31
C GLY A 78 17.26 -14.36 12.64
N VAL A 79 18.14 -13.68 11.92
CA VAL A 79 18.44 -12.25 12.12
C VAL A 79 17.68 -11.40 11.11
N ALA A 80 17.02 -10.32 11.57
CA ALA A 80 16.33 -9.38 10.67
C ALA A 80 17.34 -8.70 9.72
N ILE A 81 16.99 -8.67 8.43
CA ILE A 81 17.82 -8.02 7.40
C ILE A 81 17.28 -6.62 7.10
N ALA A 82 18.14 -5.73 6.63
CA ALA A 82 17.71 -4.39 6.21
C ALA A 82 16.84 -4.46 4.95
N HIS A 83 15.84 -3.58 4.87
CA HIS A 83 14.97 -3.49 3.71
C HIS A 83 15.76 -3.03 2.47
N PRO A 84 15.76 -3.79 1.35
CA PRO A 84 16.67 -3.57 0.23
C PRO A 84 16.44 -2.26 -0.54
N VAL A 85 15.20 -1.74 -0.54
CA VAL A 85 14.85 -0.48 -1.23
C VAL A 85 14.91 0.75 -0.31
N THR A 86 14.36 0.67 0.90
CA THR A 86 14.24 1.83 1.81
C THR A 86 15.41 1.96 2.78
N GLY A 87 16.23 0.92 2.96
CA GLY A 87 17.31 0.89 3.95
C GLY A 87 16.83 0.81 5.41
N ALA A 88 15.55 0.55 5.66
CA ALA A 88 15.01 0.37 7.01
C ALA A 88 15.70 -0.81 7.71
N GLY A 89 15.87 -0.73 9.04
CA GLY A 89 16.64 -1.71 9.83
C GLY A 89 16.05 -3.13 9.87
N ALA A 90 14.81 -3.30 9.41
CA ALA A 90 14.18 -4.60 9.24
C ALA A 90 13.37 -4.61 7.93
N TYR A 91 13.44 -5.72 7.21
CA TYR A 91 12.61 -5.98 6.05
C TYR A 91 11.33 -6.69 6.50
N ASN A 92 10.34 -5.90 6.89
CA ASN A 92 9.06 -6.40 7.40
C ASN A 92 7.92 -5.43 7.05
N SER A 93 6.70 -5.95 7.09
CA SER A 93 5.48 -5.18 6.87
C SER A 93 4.36 -5.65 7.78
N SER A 94 3.49 -4.71 8.15
CA SER A 94 2.28 -4.95 8.92
C SER A 94 1.09 -4.35 8.18
N TRP A 95 0.12 -5.17 7.88
CA TRP A 95 -1.13 -4.78 7.23
C TRP A 95 -2.20 -4.52 8.29
N SER A 96 -2.88 -3.38 8.21
CA SER A 96 -3.94 -3.04 9.17
C SER A 96 -5.27 -3.68 8.83
N ASN A 97 -5.51 -3.98 7.54
CA ASN A 97 -6.83 -4.38 7.04
C ASN A 97 -6.78 -5.68 6.21
N VAL A 98 -5.67 -6.42 6.26
CA VAL A 98 -5.49 -7.69 5.56
C VAL A 98 -5.05 -8.73 6.58
N THR A 99 -5.76 -9.86 6.61
CA THR A 99 -5.44 -11.00 7.48
C THR A 99 -5.26 -12.26 6.66
N LEU A 100 -4.23 -13.05 6.94
CA LEU A 100 -4.08 -14.39 6.39
C LEU A 100 -5.06 -15.33 7.09
N GLY A 101 -5.84 -16.09 6.31
CA GLY A 101 -6.72 -17.12 6.87
C GLY A 101 -5.90 -18.23 7.53
N SER A 102 -6.24 -18.56 8.78
CA SER A 102 -5.68 -19.69 9.53
C SER A 102 -6.21 -21.02 9.01
#